data_AF-A0A9Q0GDI2-F1
#
_entry.id   AF-A0A9Q0GDI2-F1
#
_cell.length_a   1.000
_cell.length_b   1.000
_cell.length_c   1.000
_cell.angle_alpha   90.00
_cell.angle_beta   90.00
_cell.angle_gamma   90.00
#
_symmetry.space_group_name_H-M   'P 1'
#
loop_
_entity.id
_entity.type
_entity.pdbx_description
1 polymer ?
#
loop_
_entity_poly.entity_id
_entity_poly.type
_entity_poly.pdbx_seq_one_letter_code
_entity_poly.pdbx_strand_id
1 'polypeptide(L)'
;MVYMLLASSNYVKIGEDKDLSVMTNVDLKKLFPGKKIDRVTEMNLSANQERAEMVKKRLAWKRERLSTGAVTRGGVVDPIKLVVELAPMEIRTLIVGFAHAMERPLMHSAL
;
A
#
# COMPACT_ATOMS: atom_id res chain seq x y z
N MET A 1 -15.82 2.74 13.05
CA MET A 1 -14.79 2.25 12.11
C MET A 1 -13.65 3.25 12.11
N VAL A 2 -12.41 2.83 12.31
CA VAL A 2 -11.23 3.72 12.31
C VAL A 2 -10.50 3.51 10.98
N TYR A 3 -10.28 4.59 10.24
CA TYR A 3 -9.54 4.59 8.98
C TYR A 3 -8.20 5.28 9.18
N MET A 4 -7.15 4.74 8.56
CA MET A 4 -5.82 5.34 8.56
C MET A 4 -5.28 5.48 7.15
N LEU A 5 -4.66 6.63 6.88
CA LEU A 5 -3.95 6.92 5.64
C LEU A 5 -2.49 6.50 5.77
N LEU A 6 -2.02 5.61 4.89
CA LEU A 6 -0.63 5.20 4.82
C LEU A 6 -0.04 5.58 3.47
N ALA A 7 1.02 6.39 3.48
CA ALA A 7 1.86 6.67 2.33
C ALA A 7 3.19 5.93 2.48
N SER A 8 3.47 4.97 1.60
CA SER A 8 4.71 4.18 1.62
C SER A 8 5.55 4.52 0.40
N SER A 9 6.86 4.70 0.60
CA SER A 9 7.81 5.10 -0.44
C SER A 9 9.06 4.23 -0.40
N ASN A 10 9.58 3.83 -1.56
CA ASN A 10 10.97 3.37 -1.68
C ASN A 10 11.84 4.58 -2.09
N TYR A 11 12.80 4.96 -1.24
CA TYR A 11 13.63 6.15 -1.45
C TYR A 11 14.82 5.91 -2.40
N VAL A 12 15.11 4.67 -2.75
CA VAL A 12 16.27 4.32 -3.57
C VAL A 12 15.87 4.40 -5.05
N LYS A 13 16.72 5.06 -5.85
CA LYS A 13 16.55 5.15 -7.31
C LYS A 13 17.06 3.88 -7.99
N ILE A 14 16.52 3.58 -9.16
CA ILE A 14 17.02 2.47 -9.99
C ILE A 14 18.53 2.66 -10.25
N GLY A 15 19.32 1.68 -9.83
CA GLY A 15 20.77 1.64 -10.05
C GLY A 15 21.61 2.41 -9.02
N GLU A 16 21.00 2.94 -7.96
CA GLU A 16 21.71 3.61 -6.87
C GLU A 16 22.44 2.60 -5.97
N ASP A 17 21.80 1.47 -5.69
CA ASP A 17 22.36 0.36 -4.92
C ASP A 17 21.86 -0.99 -5.45
N LYS A 18 22.74 -1.99 -5.59
CA LYS A 18 22.38 -3.27 -6.22
C LYS A 18 21.37 -4.08 -5.42
N ASP A 19 21.39 -3.95 -4.10
CA ASP A 19 20.58 -4.76 -3.19
C ASP A 19 19.32 -4.00 -2.75
N LEU A 20 19.36 -2.66 -2.73
CA LEU A 20 18.24 -1.82 -2.31
C LEU A 20 17.40 -1.25 -3.47
N SER A 21 17.93 -1.19 -4.70
CA SER A 21 17.19 -0.73 -5.89
C SER A 21 16.28 -1.80 -6.48
N VAL A 22 15.71 -2.66 -5.64
CA VAL A 22 14.86 -3.78 -6.05
C VAL A 22 13.43 -3.59 -5.54
N MET A 23 12.52 -4.41 -6.05
CA MET A 23 11.14 -4.46 -5.56
C MET A 23 11.13 -4.81 -4.07
N THR A 24 10.48 -3.98 -3.27
CA THR A 24 10.36 -4.18 -1.82
C THR A 24 8.93 -4.53 -1.45
N ASN A 25 8.78 -5.47 -0.51
CA ASN A 25 7.49 -5.92 -0.02
C ASN A 25 7.24 -5.39 1.39
N VAL A 26 6.10 -4.72 1.57
CA VAL A 26 5.65 -4.22 2.86
C VAL A 26 4.48 -5.07 3.33
N ASP A 27 4.66 -5.77 4.46
CA ASP A 27 3.63 -6.59 5.08
C ASP A 27 2.81 -5.77 6.07
N LEU A 28 1.55 -5.47 5.70
CA LEU A 28 0.67 -4.62 6.51
C LEU A 28 0.28 -5.29 7.84
N LYS A 29 0.28 -6.63 7.93
CA LYS A 29 -0.02 -7.34 9.18
C LYS A 29 1.09 -7.13 10.21
N LYS A 30 2.35 -7.07 9.74
CA LYS A 30 3.51 -6.78 10.59
C LYS A 30 3.57 -5.31 10.99
N LEU A 31 3.09 -4.39 10.13
CA LEU A 31 3.04 -2.96 10.45
C LEU A 31 2.00 -2.58 11.51
N PHE A 32 0.87 -3.30 11.58
CA PHE A 32 -0.20 -3.03 12.54
C PHE A 32 -0.43 -4.21 13.49
N PRO A 33 0.55 -4.54 14.35
CA PRO A 33 0.42 -5.66 15.27
C PRO A 33 -0.78 -5.45 16.21
N GLY A 34 -1.56 -6.52 16.42
CA GLY A 34 -2.73 -6.49 17.30
C GLY A 34 -3.96 -5.77 16.74
N LYS A 35 -3.91 -5.24 15.51
CA LYS A 35 -5.09 -4.69 14.82
C LYS A 35 -5.54 -5.63 13.71
N LYS A 36 -6.81 -6.01 13.72
CA LYS A 36 -7.41 -6.79 12.64
C LYS A 36 -7.79 -5.83 11.50
N ILE A 37 -7.06 -5.91 10.39
CA ILE A 37 -7.38 -5.17 9.16
C ILE A 37 -8.63 -5.80 8.52
N ASP A 38 -9.66 -5.01 8.27
CA ASP A 38 -10.91 -5.45 7.63
C ASP A 38 -10.97 -5.13 6.14
N ARG A 39 -10.39 -4.00 5.74
CA ARG A 39 -10.43 -3.46 4.39
C ARG A 39 -9.13 -2.72 4.10
N VAL A 40 -8.63 -2.90 2.89
CA VAL A 40 -7.55 -2.09 2.32
C VAL A 40 -7.99 -1.61 0.96
N THR A 41 -7.93 -0.31 0.73
CA THR A 41 -8.27 0.29 -0.57
C THR A 41 -7.13 1.20 -1.01
N GLU A 42 -6.66 1.00 -2.24
CA GLU A 42 -5.56 1.80 -2.80
C GLU A 42 -6.10 3.06 -3.49
N MET A 43 -5.51 4.19 -3.14
CA MET A 43 -5.89 5.52 -3.62
C MET A 43 -4.81 6.12 -4.52
N ASN A 44 -5.15 7.23 -5.16
CA ASN A 44 -4.16 8.13 -5.74
C ASN A 44 -3.35 8.87 -4.66
N LEU A 45 -2.34 9.64 -5.09
CA LEU A 45 -1.40 10.31 -4.18
C LEU A 45 -2.10 11.23 -3.15
N SER A 46 -3.15 11.94 -3.58
CA SER A 46 -3.95 12.85 -2.76
C SER A 46 -5.08 12.18 -1.98
N ALA A 47 -5.17 10.84 -2.01
CA ALA A 47 -6.17 10.06 -1.30
C ALA A 47 -7.65 10.39 -1.62
N ASN A 48 -7.94 10.99 -2.79
CA ASN A 48 -9.29 11.45 -3.15
C ASN A 48 -9.96 10.63 -4.25
N GLN A 49 -9.25 9.69 -4.87
CA GLN A 49 -9.77 8.81 -5.92
C GLN A 49 -9.17 7.41 -5.78
N GLU A 50 -9.97 6.37 -6.02
CA GLU A 50 -9.48 5.00 -6.06
C GLU A 50 -8.49 4.81 -7.23
N ARG A 51 -7.34 4.19 -6.95
CA ARG A 51 -6.29 4.00 -7.98
C ARG A 51 -6.80 3.16 -9.14
N ALA A 52 -7.63 2.15 -8.86
CA ALA A 52 -8.19 1.26 -9.88
C ALA A 52 -9.01 2.05 -10.93
N GLU A 53 -9.77 3.05 -10.50
CA GLU A 53 -10.54 3.91 -11.41
C GLU A 53 -9.65 4.84 -12.21
N MET A 54 -8.65 5.45 -11.55
CA MET A 54 -7.70 6.34 -12.21
C MET A 54 -6.89 5.60 -13.28
N VAL A 55 -6.44 4.37 -13.00
CA VAL A 55 -5.69 3.55 -13.95
C VAL A 55 -6.54 3.20 -15.17
N LYS A 56 -7.83 2.88 -15.00
CA LYS A 56 -8.76 2.63 -16.11
C LYS A 56 -8.95 3.85 -17.01
N LYS A 57 -8.96 5.05 -16.43
CA LYS A 57 -9.17 6.33 -17.16
C LYS A 57 -7.88 6.93 -17.74
N ARG A 58 -6.74 6.28 -17.55
CA ARG A 58 -5.43 6.82 -17.95
C ARG A 58 -5.27 6.76 -19.48
N LEU A 59 -4.93 7.89 -20.09
CA LEU A 59 -4.63 7.98 -21.51
C LEU A 59 -3.33 7.23 -21.86
N ALA A 60 -3.40 6.35 -22.87
CA ALA A 60 -2.27 5.59 -23.38
C ALA A 60 -1.55 6.40 -24.48
N TRP A 61 -0.53 7.15 -24.08
CA TRP A 61 0.30 7.90 -25.02
C TRP A 61 1.40 7.02 -25.60
N LYS A 62 1.48 6.94 -26.93
CA LYS A 62 2.61 6.31 -27.62
C LYS A 62 3.79 7.29 -27.59
N ARG A 63 4.85 6.94 -26.86
CA ARG A 63 6.10 7.72 -26.87
C ARG A 63 7.01 7.26 -27.99
N GLU A 64 7.55 8.20 -28.74
CA GLU A 64 8.68 7.95 -29.65
C GLU A 64 9.92 7.71 -28.80
N ARG A 65 10.66 6.64 -29.12
CA ARG A 65 11.64 6.01 -28.21
C ARG A 65 12.68 7.00 -27.64
N LEU A 66 12.73 7.05 -26.31
CA LEU A 66 13.99 7.00 -25.56
C LEU A 66 13.85 5.87 -24.55
N SER A 67 14.73 4.86 -24.67
CA SER A 67 14.79 3.68 -23.82
C SER A 67 15.32 4.01 -22.43
N THR A 68 14.55 4.76 -21.65
CA THR A 68 14.68 4.73 -20.20
C THR A 68 13.83 3.55 -19.72
N GLY A 69 14.45 2.59 -19.04
CA GLY A 69 13.94 1.25 -18.75
C GLY A 69 12.46 1.12 -18.39
N ALA A 70 11.92 -0.09 -18.57
CA ALA A 70 10.53 -0.40 -18.26
C ALA A 70 10.17 0.13 -16.86
N VAL A 71 9.16 0.99 -16.77
CA VAL A 71 8.65 1.49 -15.49
C VAL A 71 7.95 0.32 -14.81
N THR A 72 8.69 -0.41 -14.00
CA THR A 72 8.15 -1.40 -13.07
C THR A 72 7.38 -0.66 -11.99
N ARG A 73 6.15 -1.12 -11.73
CA ARG A 73 5.31 -0.65 -10.64
C ARG A 73 4.90 -1.87 -9.84
N GLY A 74 4.70 -1.69 -8.54
CA GLY A 74 4.15 -2.72 -7.67
C GLY A 74 2.80 -3.23 -8.18
N GLY A 75 2.58 -4.53 -7.97
CA GLY A 75 1.32 -5.18 -8.28
C GLY A 75 0.14 -4.63 -7.49
N VAL A 76 -1.06 -5.07 -7.87
CA VAL A 76 -2.29 -4.80 -7.09
C VAL A 76 -2.12 -5.36 -5.68
N VAL A 77 -2.58 -4.63 -4.66
CA VAL A 77 -2.54 -5.13 -3.29
C VAL A 77 -3.48 -6.34 -3.16
N ASP A 78 -2.93 -7.47 -2.74
CA ASP A 78 -3.69 -8.69 -2.47
C ASP A 78 -4.45 -8.53 -1.13
N PRO A 79 -5.79 -8.63 -1.11
CA PRO A 79 -6.60 -8.41 0.09
C PRO A 79 -6.43 -9.49 1.16
N ILE A 80 -5.91 -10.68 0.81
CA ILE A 80 -5.69 -11.80 1.73
C ILE A 80 -4.28 -11.75 2.30
N LYS A 81 -3.29 -11.55 1.43
CA LYS A 81 -1.89 -11.48 1.84
C LYS A 81 -1.59 -10.19 2.59
N LEU A 82 -2.26 -9.08 2.23
CA LEU A 82 -2.02 -7.75 2.78
C LEU A 82 -0.56 -7.30 2.63
N VAL A 83 0.02 -7.64 1.48
CA VAL A 83 1.40 -7.27 1.11
C VAL A 83 1.33 -6.22 0.01
N VAL A 84 2.09 -5.15 0.19
CA VAL A 84 2.20 -4.04 -0.75
C VAL A 84 3.58 -4.07 -1.38
N GLU A 85 3.63 -4.28 -2.68
CA GLU A 85 4.87 -4.19 -3.46
C GLU A 85 5.16 -2.72 -3.81
N LEU A 86 6.42 -2.32 -3.67
CA LEU A 86 6.92 -1.00 -4.00
C LEU A 86 8.12 -1.12 -4.93
N ALA A 87 8.00 -0.53 -6.11
CA ALA A 87 9.14 -0.31 -6.99
C ALA A 87 10.02 0.83 -6.46
N PRO A 88 11.31 0.89 -6.87
CA PRO A 88 12.16 2.05 -6.63
C PRO A 88 11.45 3.37 -6.99
N MET A 89 11.52 4.37 -6.09
CA MET A 89 10.84 5.67 -6.22
C MET A 89 9.30 5.62 -6.31
N GLU A 90 8.66 4.49 -6.00
CA GLU A 90 7.21 4.39 -6.00
C GLU A 90 6.61 4.86 -4.68
N ILE A 91 5.58 5.70 -4.75
CA ILE A 91 4.75 6.10 -3.62
C ILE A 91 3.36 5.47 -3.79
N ARG A 92 2.90 4.74 -2.78
CA ARG A 92 1.54 4.16 -2.74
C ARG A 92 0.76 4.71 -1.56
N THR A 93 -0.47 5.11 -1.82
CA THR A 93 -1.41 5.66 -0.84
C THR A 93 -2.51 4.65 -0.57
N LEU A 94 -2.71 4.29 0.71
CA LEU A 94 -3.65 3.26 1.12
C LEU A 94 -4.57 3.80 2.21
N ILE A 95 -5.87 3.48 2.10
CA ILE A 95 -6.82 3.60 3.20
C ILE A 95 -6.99 2.22 3.82
N VAL A 96 -6.62 2.10 5.09
CA VAL A 96 -6.71 0.87 5.88
C VAL A 96 -7.84 1.02 6.89
N GLY A 97 -8.81 0.11 6.84
CA GLY A 97 -9.86 -0.04 7.84
C GLY A 97 -9.49 -1.11 8.87
N PHE A 98 -9.80 -0.83 10.13
CA PHE A 98 -9.61 -1.77 11.23
C PHE A 98 -10.96 -2.19 11.82
N ALA A 99 -11.09 -3.50 12.06
CA ALA A 99 -12.21 -4.03 12.82
C ALA A 99 -12.14 -3.51 14.26
N HIS A 100 -13.27 -3.06 14.79
CA HIS A 100 -13.36 -2.64 16.18
C HIS A 100 -13.21 -3.90 17.06
N ALA A 101 -12.13 -3.97 17.82
CA ALA A 101 -12.06 -4.89 18.94
C ALA A 101 -12.98 -4.31 20.01
N MET A 102 -14.14 -4.93 20.24
CA MET A 102 -14.87 -4.72 21.48
C MET A 102 -13.91 -5.17 22.59
N GLU A 103 -13.33 -4.23 23.32
CA GLU A 103 -12.65 -4.56 24.57
C GLU A 103 -13.69 -5.25 25.45
N ARG A 104 -13.50 -6.54 25.72
CA ARG A 104 -14.31 -7.24 26.72
C ARG A 104 -14.14 -6.45 28.02
N PRO A 105 -15.20 -5.92 28.64
CA PRO A 105 -15.08 -5.39 29.98
C PRO A 105 -14.55 -6.53 30.85
N LEU A 106 -13.45 -6.28 31.55
CA LEU A 106 -12.96 -7.18 32.58
C LEU A 106 -14.08 -7.30 33.61
N MET A 107 -14.86 -8.38 33.52
CA MET A 107 -15.75 -8.81 34.59
C MET A 107 -14.87 -9.03 35.81
N HIS A 108 -14.82 -8.04 36.70
CA HIS A 108 -14.36 -8.24 38.05
C HIS A 108 -15.27 -9.29 38.67
N SER A 109 -14.76 -10.51 38.85
CA SER A 109 -15.38 -11.45 39.77
C SER A 109 -15.09 -10.93 41.18
N ALA A 110 -16.01 -10.11 41.68
CA ALA A 110 -16.25 -10.05 43.11
C ALA A 110 -16.83 -11.42 43.53
N LEU A 111 -16.05 -12.14 44.34
CA LEU A 111 -16.39 -13.00 45.47
C LEU A 111 -15.27 -14.04 45.67
#